data_AF-A0A934K525-F1
#
_entry.id   AF-A0A934K525-F1
#
_cell.length_a   1.000
_cell.length_b   1.000
_cell.length_c   1.000
_cell.angle_alpha   90.00
_cell.angle_beta   90.00
_cell.angle_gamma   90.00
#
_symmetry.space_group_name_H-M   'P 1'
#
loop_
_entity.id
_entity.type
_entity.pdbx_description
1 polymer ?
#
loop_
_entity_poly.entity_id
_entity_poly.type
_entity_poly.pdbx_seq_one_letter_code
_entity_poly.pdbx_strand_id
1 'polypeptide(L)'
;MSTLSRTEHAELAGIVKRNFRVAKAGIDEQKARVLADFEAAISHQWDPVELACEELIAEAKAAVDRINRRIEDEFVELGLPGEWAPNAGFGWRSRGQNAIPERRAELRRAAVTRAEALAQTAKLELAKQEAGILTSIASTALTSEAAQAFLKQVPSLEELMPPLQVEAPPQEAVKALLDKRQALSAKRAEAGRAGGRRSAKAKQSAALAEQVAERSKS
;
A
#
# COMPACT_ATOMS: atom_id res chain seq x y z
N MET A 1 -28.78 -15.94 -48.15
CA MET A 1 -28.30 -15.13 -47.02
C MET A 1 -28.52 -13.68 -47.41
N SER A 2 -29.33 -12.93 -46.66
CA SER A 2 -29.63 -11.53 -46.96
C SER A 2 -28.36 -10.71 -46.83
N THR A 3 -27.88 -10.15 -47.94
CA THR A 3 -26.71 -9.28 -47.99
C THR A 3 -27.09 -7.92 -47.42
N LEU A 4 -26.44 -7.52 -46.32
CA LEU A 4 -26.58 -6.18 -45.74
C LEU A 4 -26.22 -5.12 -46.80
N SER A 5 -27.05 -4.10 -46.89
CA SER A 5 -26.83 -2.93 -47.73
C SER A 5 -25.63 -2.12 -47.24
N ARG A 6 -25.10 -1.26 -48.12
CA ARG A 6 -24.00 -0.36 -47.78
C ARG A 6 -24.36 0.59 -46.63
N THR A 7 -25.61 1.01 -46.58
CA THR A 7 -26.14 1.88 -45.51
C THR A 7 -26.16 1.16 -44.18
N GLU A 8 -26.66 -0.08 -44.13
CA GLU A 8 -26.69 -0.88 -42.90
C GLU A 8 -25.27 -1.16 -42.36
N HIS A 9 -24.30 -1.46 -43.24
CA HIS A 9 -22.90 -1.61 -42.82
C HIS A 9 -22.32 -0.33 -42.21
N ALA A 10 -22.58 0.84 -42.82
CA ALA A 10 -22.11 2.12 -42.30
C ALA A 10 -22.76 2.45 -40.94
N GLU A 11 -24.05 2.15 -40.80
CA GLU A 11 -24.81 2.38 -39.57
C GLU A 11 -24.34 1.45 -38.45
N LEU A 12 -24.11 0.16 -38.73
CA LEU A 12 -23.53 -0.81 -37.80
C LEU A 12 -22.13 -0.38 -37.33
N ALA A 13 -21.24 0.01 -38.26
CA ALA A 13 -19.92 0.53 -37.89
C ALA A 13 -20.02 1.79 -37.00
N GLY A 14 -21.00 2.65 -37.27
CA GLY A 14 -21.29 3.83 -36.45
C GLY A 14 -21.80 3.49 -35.04
N ILE A 15 -22.66 2.48 -34.90
CA ILE A 15 -23.14 1.99 -33.60
C ILE A 15 -21.98 1.38 -32.80
N VAL A 16 -21.15 0.53 -33.42
CA VAL A 16 -19.98 -0.08 -32.78
C VAL A 16 -19.05 1.00 -32.22
N LYS A 17 -18.65 1.98 -33.02
CA LYS A 17 -17.77 3.08 -32.58
C LYS A 17 -18.36 3.87 -31.40
N ARG A 18 -19.67 4.14 -31.41
CA ARG A 18 -20.36 4.83 -30.31
C ARG A 18 -20.34 3.99 -29.04
N ASN A 19 -20.66 2.71 -29.13
CA ASN A 19 -20.66 1.79 -27.98
C ASN A 19 -19.27 1.66 -27.36
N PHE A 20 -18.22 1.47 -28.18
CA PHE A 20 -16.85 1.39 -27.68
C PHE A 20 -16.35 2.72 -27.10
N ARG A 21 -16.80 3.87 -27.62
CA ARG A 21 -16.52 5.17 -27.00
C ARG A 21 -17.12 5.27 -25.60
N VAL A 22 -18.37 4.86 -25.41
CA VAL A 22 -19.02 4.84 -24.09
C VAL A 22 -18.29 3.89 -23.15
N ALA A 23 -17.95 2.68 -23.61
CA ALA A 23 -17.22 1.71 -22.79
C ALA A 23 -15.85 2.24 -22.34
N LYS A 24 -15.10 2.92 -23.22
CA LYS A 24 -13.82 3.57 -22.86
C LYS A 24 -14.00 4.68 -21.82
N ALA A 25 -15.08 5.46 -21.91
CA ALA A 25 -15.41 6.45 -20.89
C ALA A 25 -15.78 5.80 -19.55
N GLY A 26 -16.48 4.67 -19.57
CA GLY A 26 -16.78 3.88 -18.36
C GLY A 26 -15.53 3.36 -17.65
N ILE A 27 -14.45 3.06 -18.38
CA ILE A 27 -13.15 2.72 -17.76
C ILE A 27 -12.58 3.92 -16.99
N ASP A 28 -12.68 5.13 -17.53
CA ASP A 28 -12.20 6.33 -16.82
C ASP A 28 -13.04 6.65 -15.59
N GLU A 29 -14.36 6.46 -15.67
CA GLU A 29 -15.26 6.55 -14.51
C GLU A 29 -14.86 5.52 -13.43
N GLN A 30 -14.65 4.26 -13.81
CA GLN A 30 -14.27 3.21 -12.87
C GLN A 30 -12.89 3.47 -12.26
N LYS A 31 -11.93 3.98 -13.04
CA LYS A 31 -10.61 4.42 -12.53
C LYS A 31 -10.79 5.51 -11.46
N ALA A 32 -11.63 6.50 -11.73
CA ALA A 32 -11.90 7.57 -10.77
C ALA A 32 -12.57 7.03 -9.49
N ARG A 33 -13.53 6.12 -9.62
CA ARG A 33 -14.19 5.46 -8.47
C ARG A 33 -13.20 4.69 -7.61
N VAL A 34 -12.37 3.85 -8.22
CA VAL A 34 -11.35 3.07 -7.48
C VAL A 34 -10.36 3.98 -6.74
N LEU A 35 -9.95 5.10 -7.34
CA LEU A 35 -9.08 6.07 -6.67
C LEU A 35 -9.80 6.80 -5.53
N ALA A 36 -11.07 7.14 -5.69
CA ALA A 36 -11.88 7.73 -4.63
C ALA A 36 -12.05 6.76 -3.45
N ASP A 37 -12.37 5.49 -3.73
CA ASP A 37 -12.50 4.44 -2.72
C ASP A 37 -11.16 4.21 -1.98
N PHE A 38 -10.04 4.24 -2.72
CA PHE A 38 -8.71 4.17 -2.12
C PHE A 38 -8.42 5.35 -1.19
N GLU A 39 -8.71 6.59 -1.62
CA GLU A 39 -8.56 7.78 -0.77
C GLU A 39 -9.43 7.70 0.47
N ALA A 40 -10.68 7.22 0.34
CA ALA A 40 -11.56 6.99 1.48
C ALA A 40 -10.96 5.95 2.45
N ALA A 41 -10.42 4.84 1.93
CA ALA A 41 -9.80 3.79 2.73
C ALA A 41 -8.56 4.28 3.50
N ILE A 42 -7.69 5.09 2.88
CA ILE A 42 -6.50 5.62 3.58
C ILE A 42 -6.82 6.82 4.48
N SER A 43 -7.97 7.46 4.26
CA SER A 43 -8.52 8.53 5.09
C SER A 43 -9.26 8.02 6.32
N HIS A 44 -9.76 6.78 6.28
CA HIS A 44 -10.37 6.13 7.43
C HIS A 44 -9.35 6.01 8.57
N GLN A 45 -9.72 6.49 9.76
CA GLN A 45 -9.02 6.13 10.98
C GLN A 45 -9.36 4.67 11.30
N TRP A 46 -8.38 3.87 11.68
CA TRP A 46 -8.54 2.43 11.88
C TRP A 46 -9.33 2.17 13.18
N ASP A 47 -10.64 2.42 13.16
CA ASP A 47 -11.58 2.20 14.29
C ASP A 47 -11.39 0.83 14.98
N PRO A 48 -11.19 -0.30 14.27
CA PRO A 48 -11.12 -1.61 14.94
C PRO A 48 -9.81 -1.85 15.73
N VAL A 49 -8.69 -1.28 15.27
CA VAL A 49 -7.40 -1.40 15.97
C VAL A 49 -7.32 -0.37 17.10
N GLU A 50 -7.99 0.77 16.94
CA GLU A 50 -8.12 1.78 17.99
C GLU A 50 -8.92 1.21 19.17
N LEU A 51 -10.04 0.52 18.93
CA LEU A 51 -10.77 -0.25 19.95
C LEU A 51 -9.90 -1.33 20.64
N ALA A 52 -9.05 -2.03 19.89
CA ALA A 52 -8.19 -3.08 20.44
C ALA A 52 -7.01 -2.56 21.28
N CYS A 53 -6.62 -1.30 21.11
CA CYS A 53 -5.51 -0.67 21.83
C CYS A 53 -5.96 0.47 22.75
N GLU A 54 -7.26 0.77 22.82
CA GLU A 54 -7.81 1.87 23.62
C GLU A 54 -7.41 1.74 25.10
N GLU A 55 -7.54 0.53 25.65
CA GLU A 55 -7.15 0.24 27.04
C GLU A 55 -5.65 0.46 27.26
N LEU A 56 -4.80 0.01 26.32
CA LEU A 56 -3.34 0.21 26.40
C LEU A 56 -2.94 1.68 26.25
N ILE A 57 -3.66 2.43 25.41
CA ILE A 57 -3.48 3.87 25.24
C ILE A 57 -3.89 4.61 26.50
N ALA A 58 -5.02 4.24 27.10
CA ALA A 58 -5.50 4.80 28.36
C ALA A 58 -4.53 4.49 29.51
N GLU A 59 -4.02 3.26 29.58
CA GLU A 59 -3.00 2.85 30.56
C GLU A 59 -1.71 3.65 30.39
N ALA A 60 -1.22 3.81 29.16
CA ALA A 60 -0.02 4.58 28.87
C ALA A 60 -0.17 6.07 29.23
N LYS A 61 -1.33 6.68 28.92
CA LYS A 61 -1.66 8.06 29.33
C LYS A 61 -1.66 8.18 30.86
N ALA A 62 -2.35 7.28 31.54
CA ALA A 62 -2.40 7.28 33.00
C ALA A 62 -1.00 7.10 33.63
N ALA A 63 -0.12 6.32 33.00
CA ALA A 63 1.26 6.17 33.45
C ALA A 63 2.07 7.47 33.29
N VAL A 64 1.92 8.17 32.16
CA VAL A 64 2.55 9.49 31.94
C VAL A 64 2.02 10.52 32.94
N ASP A 65 0.72 10.55 33.20
CA ASP A 65 0.13 11.47 34.19
C ASP A 65 0.68 11.23 35.60
N ARG A 66 0.85 9.96 36.01
CA ARG A 66 1.47 9.60 37.29
C ARG A 66 2.93 10.06 37.38
N ILE A 67 3.68 9.91 36.29
CA ILE A 67 5.07 10.38 36.22
C ILE A 67 5.12 11.91 36.34
N ASN A 68 4.26 12.62 35.61
CA ASN A 68 4.24 14.08 35.62
C ASN A 68 3.86 14.64 37.00
N ARG A 69 2.86 14.06 37.69
CA ARG A 69 2.52 14.45 39.06
C ARG A 69 3.68 14.24 40.02
N ARG A 70 4.34 13.08 39.94
CA ARG A 70 5.50 12.80 40.78
C ARG A 70 6.64 13.79 40.55
N ILE A 71 6.92 14.15 39.29
CA ILE A 71 7.97 15.12 38.96
C ILE A 71 7.62 16.50 39.54
N GLU A 72 6.35 16.91 39.46
CA GLU A 72 5.86 18.16 40.04
C GLU A 72 6.00 18.14 41.58
N ASP A 73 5.55 17.07 42.25
CA ASP A 73 5.66 16.90 43.70
C ASP A 73 7.13 16.95 44.16
N GLU A 74 8.04 16.25 43.46
CA GLU A 74 9.48 16.27 43.75
C GLU A 74 10.10 17.67 43.56
N PHE A 75 9.63 18.45 42.58
CA PHE A 75 10.06 19.83 42.38
C PHE A 75 9.62 20.73 43.55
N VAL A 76 8.38 20.58 44.01
CA VAL A 76 7.84 21.34 45.14
C VAL A 76 8.60 21.00 46.43
N GLU A 77 8.89 19.72 46.69
CA GLU A 77 9.69 19.25 47.83
C GLU A 77 11.12 19.84 47.82
N LEU A 78 11.69 20.07 46.64
CA LEU A 78 12.99 20.73 46.48
C LEU A 78 12.95 22.26 46.63
N GLY A 79 11.78 22.84 46.90
CA GLY A 79 11.59 24.29 47.01
C GLY A 79 11.60 25.01 45.67
N LEU A 80 11.45 24.28 44.57
CA LEU A 80 11.34 24.83 43.22
C LEU A 80 9.87 25.05 42.86
N PRO A 81 9.54 26.05 42.03
CA PRO A 81 8.20 26.19 41.50
C PRO A 81 7.80 24.97 40.67
N GLY A 82 6.64 24.36 40.95
CA GLY A 82 6.12 23.21 40.20
C GLY A 82 5.91 23.50 38.70
N GLU A 83 5.66 24.77 38.35
CA GLU A 83 5.58 25.24 36.95
C GLU A 83 6.90 25.09 36.16
N TRP A 84 8.04 24.91 36.84
CA TRP A 84 9.33 24.66 36.20
C TRP A 84 9.63 23.17 36.04
N ALA A 85 8.75 22.31 36.56
CA ALA A 85 8.94 20.88 36.52
C ALA A 85 8.89 20.37 35.06
N PRO A 86 9.83 19.51 34.64
CA PRO A 86 9.80 18.94 33.30
C PRO A 86 8.60 17.99 33.15
N ASN A 87 8.14 17.78 31.91
CA ASN A 87 7.07 16.83 31.63
C ASN A 87 7.52 15.69 30.72
N ALA A 88 6.88 14.54 30.91
CA ALA A 88 6.85 13.44 29.97
C ALA A 88 5.62 13.59 29.06
N GLY A 89 5.77 13.21 27.78
CA GLY A 89 4.69 13.21 26.80
C GLY A 89 4.41 11.81 26.26
N PHE A 90 3.15 11.53 25.95
CA PHE A 90 2.72 10.33 25.23
C PHE A 90 2.35 10.68 23.79
N GLY A 91 2.98 10.02 22.82
CA GLY A 91 2.68 10.17 21.39
C GLY A 91 2.18 8.88 20.78
N TRP A 92 0.93 8.86 20.29
CA TRP A 92 0.37 7.76 19.51
C TRP A 92 -0.01 8.22 18.10
N ARG A 93 0.28 7.38 17.10
CA ARG A 93 -0.10 7.62 15.71
C ARG A 93 -1.32 6.78 15.37
N SER A 94 -2.53 7.31 15.62
CA SER A 94 -3.81 6.61 15.40
C SER A 94 -4.04 6.12 13.96
N ARG A 95 -3.38 6.74 12.97
CA ARG A 95 -3.44 6.32 11.56
C ARG A 95 -2.34 5.33 11.15
N GLY A 96 -1.57 4.79 12.10
CA GLY A 96 -0.46 3.86 11.81
C GLY A 96 0.53 4.43 10.77
N GLN A 97 0.87 3.62 9.75
CA GLN A 97 1.73 4.06 8.65
C GLN A 97 1.14 5.23 7.85
N ASN A 98 -0.19 5.37 7.80
CA ASN A 98 -0.86 6.48 7.14
C ASN A 98 -0.79 7.78 7.95
N ALA A 99 -0.28 7.78 9.18
CA ALA A 99 0.00 9.02 9.90
C ALA A 99 1.19 9.77 9.29
N ILE A 100 2.10 9.06 8.62
CA ILE A 100 3.32 9.60 8.01
C ILE A 100 2.97 10.19 6.63
N PRO A 101 3.12 11.52 6.41
CA PRO A 101 2.79 12.17 5.14
C PRO A 101 3.49 11.57 3.93
N GLU A 102 4.77 11.24 4.06
CA GLU A 102 5.60 10.67 3.00
C GLU A 102 5.08 9.30 2.57
N ARG A 103 4.68 8.48 3.55
CA ARG A 103 4.12 7.15 3.29
C ARG A 103 2.77 7.24 2.61
N ARG A 104 1.88 8.16 3.03
CA ARG A 104 0.63 8.41 2.31
C ARG A 104 0.88 8.83 0.85
N ALA A 105 1.84 9.73 0.62
CA ALA A 105 2.18 10.19 -0.72
C ALA A 105 2.75 9.05 -1.59
N GLU A 106 3.55 8.14 -1.03
CA GLU A 106 4.00 6.94 -1.71
C GLU A 106 2.84 6.00 -2.07
N LEU A 107 1.95 5.72 -1.11
CA LEU A 107 0.77 4.88 -1.31
C LEU A 107 -0.17 5.44 -2.39
N ARG A 108 -0.40 6.76 -2.41
CA ARG A 108 -1.15 7.44 -3.47
C ARG A 108 -0.52 7.28 -4.84
N ARG A 109 0.78 7.51 -4.95
CA ARG A 109 1.50 7.33 -6.22
C ARG A 109 1.37 5.89 -6.72
N ALA A 110 1.57 4.91 -5.84
CA ALA A 110 1.39 3.51 -6.19
C ALA A 110 -0.04 3.17 -6.67
N ALA A 111 -1.06 3.70 -5.99
CA ALA A 111 -2.45 3.51 -6.36
C ALA A 111 -2.77 4.13 -7.74
N VAL A 112 -2.35 5.38 -7.98
CA VAL A 112 -2.52 6.06 -9.28
C VAL A 112 -1.84 5.28 -10.39
N THR A 113 -0.56 4.92 -10.23
CA THR A 113 0.19 4.16 -11.23
C THR A 113 -0.49 2.83 -11.55
N ARG A 114 -0.96 2.11 -10.53
CA ARG A 114 -1.66 0.83 -10.73
C ARG A 114 -3.01 1.00 -11.42
N ALA A 115 -3.82 1.97 -10.99
CA ALA A 115 -5.13 2.24 -11.59
C ALA A 115 -5.00 2.67 -13.05
N GLU A 116 -3.97 3.46 -13.36
CA GLU A 116 -3.66 3.90 -14.73
C GLU A 116 -3.22 2.74 -15.61
N ALA A 117 -2.31 1.87 -15.13
CA ALA A 117 -1.92 0.67 -15.86
C ALA A 117 -3.12 -0.25 -16.17
N LEU A 118 -3.99 -0.48 -15.19
CA LEU A 118 -5.21 -1.28 -15.39
C LEU A 118 -6.15 -0.64 -16.40
N ALA A 119 -6.35 0.68 -16.33
CA ALA A 119 -7.20 1.40 -17.27
C ALA A 119 -6.65 1.35 -18.71
N GLN A 120 -5.33 1.48 -18.88
CA GLN A 120 -4.71 1.39 -20.21
C GLN A 120 -4.82 -0.02 -20.79
N THR A 121 -4.60 -1.06 -19.99
CA THR A 121 -4.82 -2.45 -20.40
C THR A 121 -6.26 -2.68 -20.85
N ALA A 122 -7.23 -2.24 -20.05
CA ALA A 122 -8.65 -2.39 -20.40
C ALA A 122 -9.03 -1.61 -21.67
N LYS A 123 -8.51 -0.39 -21.85
CA LYS A 123 -8.73 0.43 -23.06
C LYS A 123 -8.11 -0.22 -24.30
N LEU A 124 -6.94 -0.82 -24.16
CA LEU A 124 -6.28 -1.55 -25.25
C LEU A 124 -7.10 -2.78 -25.65
N GLU A 125 -7.59 -3.56 -24.70
CA GLU A 125 -8.45 -4.72 -25.00
C GLU A 125 -9.76 -4.30 -25.69
N LEU A 126 -10.40 -3.23 -25.23
CA LEU A 126 -11.55 -2.66 -25.94
C LEU A 126 -11.19 -2.18 -27.35
N ALA A 127 -10.03 -1.57 -27.56
CA ALA A 127 -9.59 -1.12 -28.87
C ALA A 127 -9.34 -2.31 -29.82
N LYS A 128 -8.76 -3.41 -29.34
CA LYS A 128 -8.58 -4.65 -30.11
C LYS A 128 -9.93 -5.25 -30.52
N GLN A 129 -10.88 -5.30 -29.59
CA GLN A 129 -12.23 -5.80 -29.89
C GLN A 129 -12.97 -4.90 -30.89
N GLU A 130 -12.89 -3.58 -30.73
CA GLU A 130 -13.46 -2.61 -31.66
C GLU A 130 -12.90 -2.80 -33.06
N ALA A 131 -11.57 -2.88 -33.18
CA ALA A 131 -10.89 -3.12 -34.45
C ALA A 131 -11.30 -4.45 -35.08
N GLY A 132 -11.40 -5.53 -34.30
CA GLY A 132 -11.84 -6.85 -34.78
C GLY A 132 -13.27 -6.83 -35.32
N ILE A 133 -14.21 -6.21 -34.59
CA ILE A 133 -15.61 -6.10 -35.03
C ILE A 133 -15.73 -5.23 -36.29
N LEU A 134 -15.06 -4.08 -36.33
CA LEU A 134 -15.06 -3.22 -37.51
C LEU A 134 -14.42 -3.89 -38.72
N THR A 135 -13.36 -4.68 -38.51
CA THR A 135 -12.73 -5.48 -39.57
C THR A 135 -13.69 -6.55 -40.08
N SER A 136 -14.45 -7.20 -39.19
CA SER A 136 -15.48 -8.17 -39.58
C SER A 136 -16.58 -7.53 -40.43
N ILE A 137 -17.11 -6.37 -40.01
CA ILE A 137 -18.10 -5.59 -40.78
C ILE A 137 -17.53 -5.14 -42.13
N ALA A 138 -16.26 -4.73 -42.18
CA ALA A 138 -15.61 -4.34 -43.42
C ALA A 138 -15.40 -5.53 -44.36
N SER A 139 -15.04 -6.70 -43.83
CA SER A 139 -14.77 -7.91 -44.63
C SER A 139 -16.01 -8.43 -45.34
N THR A 140 -17.21 -8.24 -44.78
CA THR A 140 -18.48 -8.60 -45.43
C THR A 140 -18.91 -7.56 -46.47
N ALA A 141 -18.46 -6.31 -46.32
CA ALA A 141 -18.78 -5.22 -47.24
C ALA A 141 -17.80 -5.12 -48.44
N LEU A 142 -16.55 -5.55 -48.27
CA LEU A 142 -15.49 -5.46 -49.27
C LEU A 142 -15.42 -6.76 -50.10
N THR A 143 -16.00 -6.71 -51.30
CA THR A 143 -16.03 -7.86 -52.22
C THR A 143 -14.82 -7.93 -53.17
N SER A 144 -14.05 -6.85 -53.33
CA SER A 144 -12.88 -6.84 -54.21
C SER A 144 -11.66 -7.47 -53.54
N GLU A 145 -10.95 -8.32 -54.28
CA GLU A 145 -9.74 -9.01 -53.83
C GLU A 145 -8.63 -8.03 -53.39
N ALA A 146 -8.46 -6.91 -54.11
CA ALA A 146 -7.51 -5.86 -53.76
C ALA A 146 -7.80 -5.22 -52.37
N ALA A 147 -9.07 -5.04 -52.01
CA ALA A 147 -9.44 -4.47 -50.72
C ALA A 147 -9.24 -5.47 -49.56
N GLN A 148 -9.44 -6.77 -49.81
CA GLN A 148 -9.15 -7.81 -48.82
C GLN A 148 -7.64 -7.99 -48.60
N ALA A 149 -6.83 -7.87 -49.65
CA ALA A 149 -5.37 -7.91 -49.54
C ALA A 149 -4.82 -6.74 -48.70
N PHE A 150 -5.40 -5.55 -48.85
CA PHE A 150 -5.01 -4.37 -48.08
C PHE A 150 -5.23 -4.54 -46.56
N LEU A 151 -6.34 -5.16 -46.14
CA LEU A 151 -6.62 -5.41 -44.73
C LEU A 151 -5.58 -6.32 -44.03
N LYS A 152 -4.83 -7.14 -44.79
CA LYS A 152 -3.83 -8.07 -44.26
C LYS A 152 -2.44 -7.42 -44.05
N GLN A 153 -2.23 -6.19 -44.49
CA GLN A 153 -0.92 -5.52 -44.43
C GLN A 153 -0.64 -4.81 -43.10
N VAL A 154 -1.55 -4.85 -42.13
CA VAL A 154 -1.37 -4.13 -40.85
C VAL A 154 -0.35 -4.88 -39.98
N PRO A 155 0.81 -4.26 -39.65
CA PRO A 155 1.82 -4.89 -38.80
C PRO A 155 1.32 -5.05 -37.36
N SER A 156 1.85 -6.05 -36.67
CA SER A 156 1.47 -6.36 -35.29
C SER A 156 2.09 -5.36 -34.30
N LEU A 157 1.48 -5.19 -33.13
CA LEU A 157 1.96 -4.28 -32.09
C LEU A 157 3.36 -4.69 -31.57
N GLU A 158 3.64 -6.00 -31.51
CA GLU A 158 4.93 -6.55 -31.08
C GLU A 158 6.07 -6.23 -32.05
N GLU A 159 5.76 -6.13 -33.36
CA GLU A 159 6.71 -5.68 -34.38
C GLU A 159 7.01 -4.18 -34.27
N LEU A 160 6.04 -3.38 -33.78
CA LEU A 160 6.19 -1.93 -33.63
C LEU A 160 6.81 -1.52 -32.28
N MET A 161 6.68 -2.35 -31.25
CA MET A 161 7.20 -2.09 -29.90
C MET A 161 7.70 -3.38 -29.24
N PRO A 162 8.96 -3.81 -29.50
CA PRO A 162 9.54 -4.94 -28.80
C PRO A 162 9.63 -4.67 -27.28
N PRO A 163 9.43 -5.71 -26.43
CA PRO A 163 9.38 -5.54 -24.99
C PRO A 163 10.71 -5.01 -24.44
N LEU A 164 10.65 -4.03 -23.54
CA LEU A 164 11.81 -3.55 -22.79
C LEU A 164 12.29 -4.67 -21.86
N GLN A 165 13.42 -5.29 -22.21
CA GLN A 165 14.10 -6.23 -21.33
C GLN A 165 14.86 -5.42 -20.27
N VAL A 166 14.24 -5.26 -19.10
CA VAL A 166 14.98 -4.85 -17.90
C VAL A 166 15.57 -6.14 -17.33
N GLU A 167 16.90 -6.29 -17.43
CA GLU A 167 17.59 -7.42 -16.81
C GLU A 167 17.20 -7.49 -15.33
N ALA A 168 16.58 -8.60 -14.94
CA ALA A 168 16.33 -8.87 -13.53
C ALA A 168 17.69 -8.89 -12.80
N PRO A 169 17.80 -8.29 -11.61
CA PRO A 169 19.03 -8.37 -10.84
C PRO A 169 19.40 -9.85 -10.62
N PRO A 170 20.69 -10.22 -10.68
CA PRO A 170 21.13 -11.61 -10.55
C PRO A 170 20.50 -12.25 -9.31
N GLN A 171 19.83 -13.40 -9.47
CA GLN A 171 19.11 -14.05 -8.38
C GLN A 171 20.03 -14.41 -7.20
N GLU A 172 21.32 -14.63 -7.46
CA GLU A 172 22.36 -14.82 -6.45
C GLU A 172 22.56 -13.58 -5.56
N ALA A 173 22.50 -12.37 -6.12
CA ALA A 173 22.62 -11.13 -5.36
C ALA A 173 21.41 -10.92 -4.44
N VAL A 174 20.21 -11.27 -4.91
CA VAL A 174 18.98 -11.22 -4.11
C VAL A 174 19.03 -12.23 -2.95
N LYS A 175 19.48 -13.45 -3.21
CA LYS A 175 19.65 -14.50 -2.19
C LYS A 175 20.67 -14.08 -1.12
N ALA A 176 21.83 -13.57 -1.54
CA ALA A 176 22.86 -13.10 -0.61
C ALA A 176 22.37 -11.97 0.31
N LEU A 177 21.52 -11.07 -0.20
CA LEU A 177 20.92 -10.00 0.60
C LEU A 177 19.89 -10.52 1.61
N LEU A 178 19.09 -11.53 1.24
CA LEU A 178 18.13 -12.17 2.15
C LEU A 178 18.84 -12.92 3.27
N ASP A 179 19.89 -13.68 2.95
CA ASP A 179 20.69 -14.43 3.93
C ASP A 179 21.36 -13.46 4.92
N LYS A 180 21.92 -12.35 4.42
CA LYS A 180 22.52 -11.30 5.26
C LYS A 180 21.50 -10.65 6.20
N ARG A 181 20.27 -10.41 5.72
CA ARG A 181 19.17 -9.87 6.54
C ARG A 181 18.76 -10.86 7.63
N GLN A 182 18.63 -12.15 7.32
CA GLN A 182 18.29 -13.19 8.29
C GLN A 182 19.37 -13.31 9.37
N ALA A 183 20.65 -13.32 9.00
CA ALA A 183 21.77 -13.33 9.94
C ALA A 183 21.76 -12.11 10.88
N LEU A 184 21.47 -10.92 10.37
CA LEU A 184 21.34 -9.71 11.19
C LEU A 184 20.16 -9.77 12.16
N SER A 185 19.03 -10.36 11.73
CA SER A 185 17.86 -10.53 12.60
C SER A 185 18.11 -11.54 13.73
N ALA A 186 18.80 -12.65 13.44
CA ALA A 186 19.20 -13.64 14.43
C ALA A 186 20.14 -13.03 15.49
N LYS A 187 21.15 -12.26 15.04
CA LYS A 187 22.10 -11.59 15.93
C LYS A 187 21.43 -10.56 16.86
N ARG A 188 20.42 -9.84 16.36
CA ARG A 188 19.60 -8.91 17.19
C ARG A 188 18.74 -9.65 18.21
N ALA A 189 18.16 -10.78 17.84
CA ALA A 189 17.36 -11.61 18.75
C ALA A 189 18.22 -12.23 19.87
N GLU A 190 19.45 -12.64 19.57
CA GLU A 190 20.40 -13.14 20.58
C GLU A 190 20.86 -12.04 21.53
N ALA A 191 21.19 -10.85 21.01
CA ALA A 191 21.55 -9.69 21.84
C ALA A 191 20.41 -9.29 22.80
N GLY A 192 19.15 -9.32 22.33
CA GLY A 192 17.97 -9.07 23.17
C GLY A 192 17.79 -10.11 24.28
N ARG A 193 18.01 -11.40 23.99
CA ARG A 193 17.94 -12.47 25.01
C ARG A 193 19.05 -12.39 26.04
N ALA A 194 20.26 -12.00 25.63
CA ALA A 194 21.40 -11.80 26.53
C ALA A 194 21.17 -10.62 27.49
N GLY A 195 20.57 -9.52 27.00
CA GLY A 195 20.15 -8.38 27.85
C GLY A 195 19.06 -8.76 28.85
N GLY A 196 18.04 -9.51 28.42
CA GLY A 196 16.96 -9.98 29.29
C GLY A 196 17.44 -10.86 30.46
N ARG A 197 18.33 -11.83 30.20
CA ARG A 197 18.89 -12.71 31.24
C ARG A 197 19.74 -11.97 32.28
N ARG A 198 20.46 -10.91 31.89
CA ARG A 198 21.21 -10.07 32.83
C ARG A 198 20.28 -9.28 33.76
N SER A 199 19.17 -8.75 33.22
CA SER A 199 18.16 -8.04 34.04
C SER A 199 17.44 -8.96 35.03
N ALA A 200 17.15 -10.21 34.64
CA ALA A 200 16.49 -11.18 35.50
C ALA A 200 17.38 -11.64 36.66
N LYS A 201 18.68 -11.89 36.40
CA LYS A 201 19.65 -12.21 37.46
C LYS A 201 19.83 -11.05 38.45
N ALA A 202 19.88 -9.81 37.95
CA ALA A 202 20.01 -8.62 38.81
C ALA A 202 18.80 -8.42 39.74
N LYS A 203 17.57 -8.65 39.24
CA LYS A 203 16.35 -8.62 40.05
C LYS A 203 16.33 -9.72 41.11
N GLN A 204 16.78 -10.93 40.75
CA GLN A 204 16.80 -12.06 41.67
C GLN A 204 17.85 -11.90 42.77
N SER A 205 19.02 -11.31 42.47
CA SER A 205 20.03 -10.98 43.48
C SER A 205 19.59 -9.86 44.42
N ALA A 206 18.86 -8.86 43.91
CA ALA A 206 18.32 -7.78 44.73
C ALA A 206 17.26 -8.30 45.73
N ALA A 207 16.34 -9.15 45.26
CA ALA A 207 15.33 -9.77 46.13
C ALA A 207 15.94 -10.69 47.21
N LEU A 208 17.03 -11.40 46.88
CA LEU A 208 17.73 -12.24 47.85
C LEU A 208 18.45 -11.41 48.91
N ALA A 209 19.06 -10.29 48.52
CA ALA A 209 19.71 -9.37 49.45
C ALA A 209 18.71 -8.71 50.41
N GLU A 210 17.51 -8.39 49.93
CA GLU A 210 16.41 -7.83 50.73
C GLU A 210 15.88 -8.83 51.76
N GLN A 211 15.67 -10.10 51.38
CA GLN A 211 15.28 -11.16 52.33
C GLN A 211 16.34 -11.44 53.41
N VAL A 212 17.63 -11.36 53.06
CA VAL A 212 18.72 -11.52 54.04
C VAL A 212 18.76 -10.32 55.00
N ALA A 213 18.51 -9.11 54.51
CA ALA A 213 18.45 -7.91 55.34
C ALA A 213 17.26 -7.92 56.32
N GLU A 214 16.09 -8.44 55.91
CA GLU A 214 14.91 -8.59 56.77
C GLU A 214 15.11 -9.65 57.87
N ARG A 215 15.76 -10.77 57.55
CA ARG A 215 16.06 -11.82 58.54
C ARG A 215 17.13 -11.41 59.57
N SER A 216 17.92 -10.39 59.27
CA SER A 216 18.96 -9.89 60.19
C SER A 216 18.43 -8.86 61.20
N LYS A 217 17.14 -8.47 61.09
CA LYS A 217 16.47 -7.48 61.94
C LYS A 217 15.47 -8.09 62.93
N SER A 218 15.30 -9.42 62.91
CA SER A 218 14.52 -10.22 63.88
C SER A 218 15.45 -11.00 64.78
#